data_AF-A0A2U8I6H2-F1
#
_entry.id   AF-A0A2U8I6H2-F1
#
_cell.length_a   1.000
_cell.length_b   1.000
_cell.length_c   1.000
_cell.angle_alpha   90.00
_cell.angle_beta   90.00
_cell.angle_gamma   90.00
#
_symmetry.space_group_name_H-M   'P 1'
#
loop_
_entity.id
_entity.type
_entity.pdbx_description
1 polymer ?
#
loop_
_entity_poly.entity_id
_entity_poly.type
_entity_poly.pdbx_seq_one_letter_code
_entity_poly.pdbx_strand_id
1 'polypeptide(L)'
;MSKPTATQNNDVIITPSEENKTSASVTLDTPLVRGESTLNDITVRKPLAGALRGAKIQALLETDVDALMIVLPRVTTPALTKSDIMALNPADLYRLSVELIYFLLPKSVKSSFQPD
;
A
#
# COMPACT_ATOMS: atom_id res chain seq x y z
N MET A 1 50.78 -26.42 -19.71
CA MET A 1 49.95 -25.35 -20.30
C MET A 1 48.60 -25.98 -20.62
N SER A 2 47.46 -25.69 -20.02
CA SER A 2 47.05 -24.70 -19.03
C SER A 2 45.80 -25.25 -18.32
N LYS A 3 45.70 -25.07 -17.00
CA LYS A 3 44.41 -25.03 -16.26
C LYS A 3 43.67 -23.72 -16.62
N PRO A 4 42.46 -23.42 -16.09
CA PRO A 4 41.30 -24.21 -15.65
C PRO A 4 40.04 -23.73 -16.44
N THR A 5 38.79 -24.05 -16.10
CA THR A 5 37.92 -23.09 -15.37
C THR A 5 36.61 -23.75 -15.00
N ALA A 6 36.29 -23.67 -13.71
CA ALA A 6 35.02 -24.04 -13.12
C ALA A 6 33.89 -23.15 -13.67
N THR A 7 32.80 -23.78 -14.11
CA THR A 7 31.50 -23.10 -14.19
C THR A 7 30.97 -23.04 -12.75
N GLN A 8 30.99 -21.85 -12.15
CA GLN A 8 30.25 -21.58 -10.92
C GLN A 8 28.79 -21.32 -11.28
N ASN A 9 27.92 -22.12 -10.68
CA ASN A 9 26.49 -22.11 -10.87
C ASN A 9 25.84 -20.86 -10.28
N ASN A 10 24.81 -20.41 -11.00
CA ASN A 10 23.78 -19.48 -10.54
C ASN A 10 23.22 -19.90 -9.19
N ASP A 11 23.25 -18.97 -8.25
CA ASP A 11 22.14 -18.73 -7.32
C ASP A 11 21.98 -17.21 -7.20
N VAL A 12 21.25 -16.63 -8.16
CA VAL A 12 20.66 -15.31 -7.96
C VAL A 12 19.58 -15.53 -6.90
N ILE A 13 19.89 -15.20 -5.65
CA ILE A 13 18.88 -15.03 -4.61
C ILE A 13 17.99 -13.88 -5.10
N ILE A 14 16.86 -14.20 -5.70
CA ILE A 14 15.84 -13.23 -6.10
C ILE A 14 15.17 -12.78 -4.79
N THR A 15 15.77 -11.82 -4.11
CA THR A 15 15.01 -10.98 -3.18
C THR A 15 13.96 -10.26 -4.03
N PRO A 16 12.65 -10.32 -3.72
CA PRO A 16 11.67 -9.58 -4.50
C PRO A 16 12.00 -8.10 -4.40
N SER A 17 12.41 -7.50 -5.51
CA SER A 17 12.67 -6.07 -5.60
C SER A 17 11.35 -5.31 -5.46
N GLU A 18 11.34 -4.30 -4.58
CA GLU A 18 10.22 -3.39 -4.28
C GLU A 18 9.51 -2.80 -5.51
N GLU A 19 10.14 -2.85 -6.69
CA GLU A 19 9.63 -2.33 -7.95
C GLU A 19 8.31 -3.00 -8.41
N ASN A 20 8.02 -4.23 -7.96
CA ASN A 20 6.82 -4.99 -8.35
C ASN A 20 5.74 -5.12 -7.24
N LYS A 21 5.80 -4.33 -6.16
CA LYS A 21 4.76 -4.33 -5.11
C LYS A 21 3.38 -3.98 -5.72
N THR A 22 2.40 -4.88 -5.58
CA THR A 22 1.00 -4.67 -6.06
C THR A 22 -0.01 -4.54 -4.93
N SER A 23 0.41 -4.82 -3.69
CA SER A 23 -0.37 -4.62 -2.47
C SER A 23 0.55 -4.48 -1.26
N ALA A 24 0.02 -3.87 -0.21
CA ALA A 24 0.67 -3.70 1.09
C ALA A 24 -0.31 -4.08 2.19
N SER A 25 0.15 -4.80 3.21
CA SER A 25 -0.66 -5.07 4.39
C SER A 25 -0.35 -4.07 5.48
N VAL A 26 -1.38 -3.49 6.08
CA VAL A 26 -1.26 -2.59 7.23
C VAL A 26 -1.97 -3.26 8.40
N THR A 27 -1.21 -3.58 9.43
CA THR A 27 -1.74 -4.00 10.74
C THR A 27 -2.14 -2.75 11.50
N LEU A 28 -3.40 -2.71 11.95
CA LEU A 28 -3.97 -1.60 12.69
C LEU A 28 -3.49 -1.66 14.14
N ASP A 29 -3.03 -0.53 14.65
CA ASP A 29 -2.70 -0.39 16.08
C ASP A 29 -3.99 -0.39 16.92
N THR A 30 -5.08 0.14 16.35
CA THR A 30 -6.43 0.07 16.92
C THR A 30 -7.35 -0.79 16.04
N PRO A 31 -7.67 -2.04 16.45
CA PRO A 31 -8.54 -2.90 15.67
C PRO A 31 -9.91 -2.24 15.40
N LEU A 32 -10.36 -2.35 14.15
CA LEU A 32 -11.63 -1.79 13.73
C LEU A 32 -12.75 -2.81 13.98
N VAL A 33 -13.74 -2.43 14.77
CA VAL A 33 -14.90 -3.27 15.09
C VAL A 33 -16.07 -2.95 14.15
N ARG A 34 -16.51 -3.94 13.38
CA ARG A 34 -17.64 -3.87 12.46
C ARG A 34 -18.68 -4.93 12.84
N GLY A 35 -19.62 -4.55 13.70
CA GLY A 35 -20.60 -5.48 14.25
C GLY A 35 -19.91 -6.56 15.07
N GLU A 36 -20.06 -7.82 14.65
CA GLU A 36 -19.39 -8.97 15.29
C GLU A 36 -17.99 -9.25 14.74
N SER A 37 -17.56 -8.55 13.69
CA SER A 37 -16.25 -8.73 13.07
C SER A 37 -15.24 -7.71 13.58
N THR A 38 -14.01 -8.15 13.84
CA THR A 38 -12.88 -7.28 14.17
C THR A 38 -11.83 -7.38 13.07
N LEU A 39 -11.43 -6.25 12.52
CA LEU A 39 -10.41 -6.15 11.48
C LEU A 39 -9.11 -5.69 12.15
N ASN A 40 -8.08 -6.53 12.12
CA ASN A 40 -6.74 -6.18 12.59
C ASN A 40 -5.81 -5.78 11.45
N ASP A 41 -6.07 -6.30 10.24
CA ASP A 41 -5.21 -6.10 9.08
C ASP A 41 -6.04 -5.65 7.88
N ILE A 42 -5.53 -4.63 7.19
CA ILE A 42 -6.10 -4.10 5.96
C ILE A 42 -5.04 -4.16 4.87
N THR A 43 -5.33 -4.86 3.78
CA THR A 43 -4.49 -4.84 2.59
C THR A 43 -4.88 -3.69 1.67
N VAL A 44 -3.96 -2.76 1.42
CA VAL A 44 -4.07 -1.71 0.38
C VAL A 44 -3.53 -2.27 -0.93
N ARG A 45 -4.31 -2.17 -2.02
CA ARG A 45 -3.94 -2.65 -3.35
C ARG A 45 -3.55 -1.48 -4.25
N LYS A 46 -2.63 -1.71 -5.18
CA LYS A 46 -2.25 -0.74 -6.19
C LYS A 46 -3.49 -0.30 -7.01
N PRO A 47 -3.89 0.98 -6.99
CA PRO A 47 -5.08 1.44 -7.69
C PRO A 47 -4.89 1.39 -9.21
N LEU A 48 -5.95 1.02 -9.92
CA LEU A 48 -6.14 1.40 -11.31
C LEU A 48 -6.76 2.81 -11.37
N ALA A 49 -6.59 3.52 -12.49
CA ALA A 49 -7.09 4.89 -12.65
C ALA A 49 -8.59 5.05 -12.31
N GLY A 50 -9.41 4.04 -12.64
CA GLY A 50 -10.84 4.04 -12.33
C GLY A 50 -11.16 4.10 -10.84
N ALA A 51 -10.29 3.57 -9.98
CA ALA A 51 -10.46 3.61 -8.52
C ALA A 51 -10.35 5.04 -7.96
N LEU A 52 -9.67 5.95 -8.67
CA LEU A 52 -9.46 7.35 -8.28
C LEU A 52 -10.61 8.27 -8.70
N ARG A 53 -11.62 7.75 -9.43
CA ARG A 53 -12.73 8.57 -9.95
C ARG A 53 -13.43 9.35 -8.84
N GLY A 54 -13.55 10.66 -9.02
CA GLY A 54 -14.21 11.55 -8.07
C GLY A 54 -13.31 12.06 -6.94
N ALA A 55 -12.07 11.60 -6.84
CA ALA A 55 -11.06 12.17 -5.95
C ALA A 55 -10.06 13.01 -6.75
N LYS A 56 -9.59 14.12 -6.16
CA LYS A 56 -8.44 14.86 -6.68
C LYS A 56 -7.18 14.11 -6.26
N ILE A 57 -6.31 13.76 -7.21
CA ILE A 57 -5.06 13.04 -6.91
C ILE A 57 -4.17 13.85 -5.97
N GLN A 58 -4.08 15.17 -6.17
CA GLN A 58 -3.32 16.07 -5.29
C GLN A 58 -3.81 16.00 -3.83
N ALA A 59 -5.13 15.94 -3.62
CA ALA A 59 -5.70 15.83 -2.29
C ALA A 59 -5.31 14.51 -1.61
N LEU A 60 -5.18 13.41 -2.35
CA LEU A 60 -4.66 12.15 -1.81
C LEU A 60 -3.21 12.27 -1.35
N LEU A 61 -2.35 12.98 -2.11
CA LEU A 61 -0.96 13.22 -1.73
C LEU A 61 -0.84 14.07 -0.46
N GLU A 62 -1.82 14.96 -0.23
CA GLU A 62 -1.95 15.80 0.96
C GLU A 62 -2.68 15.07 2.11
N THR A 63 -3.00 13.78 1.95
CA THR A 63 -3.74 12.97 2.94
C THR A 63 -5.09 13.57 3.31
N ASP A 64 -5.76 14.20 2.35
CA ASP A 64 -7.12 14.72 2.53
C ASP A 64 -8.11 13.58 2.80
N VAL A 65 -8.79 13.68 3.94
CA VAL A 65 -9.64 12.59 4.46
C VAL A 65 -10.85 12.36 3.55
N ASP A 66 -11.46 13.41 2.99
CA ASP A 66 -12.60 13.27 2.09
C ASP A 66 -12.21 12.53 0.81
N ALA A 67 -11.03 12.83 0.26
CA ALA A 67 -10.47 12.12 -0.88
C ALA A 67 -10.17 10.64 -0.55
N LEU A 68 -9.60 10.36 0.63
CA LEU A 68 -9.35 8.99 1.10
C LEU A 68 -10.63 8.18 1.27
N MET A 69 -11.71 8.79 1.77
CA MET A 69 -13.03 8.17 1.92
C MET A 69 -13.66 7.77 0.58
N ILE A 70 -13.22 8.36 -0.53
CA ILE A 70 -13.64 7.97 -1.88
C ILE A 70 -12.83 6.77 -2.39
N VAL A 71 -11.53 6.74 -2.10
CA VAL A 71 -10.59 5.81 -2.75
C VAL A 71 -10.34 4.55 -1.93
N LEU A 72 -10.08 4.67 -0.61
CA LEU A 72 -9.77 3.53 0.26
C LEU A 72 -10.81 2.40 0.16
N PRO A 73 -12.14 2.66 0.12
CA PRO A 73 -13.14 1.60 -0.05
C PRO A 73 -12.98 0.74 -1.29
N ARG A 74 -12.32 1.26 -2.34
CA ARG A 74 -12.19 0.61 -3.65
C ARG A 74 -10.90 -0.19 -3.79
N VAL A 75 -9.92 0.06 -2.91
CA VAL A 75 -8.57 -0.47 -3.02
C VAL A 75 -8.14 -1.25 -1.78
N THR A 76 -9.01 -1.38 -0.78
CA THR A 76 -8.72 -2.12 0.45
C THR A 76 -9.38 -3.49 0.47
N THR A 77 -8.72 -4.45 1.12
CA THR A 77 -9.28 -5.75 1.48
C THR A 77 -9.02 -6.00 2.98
N PRO A 78 -10.06 -6.20 3.81
CA PRO A 78 -11.48 -6.05 3.50
C PRO A 78 -11.81 -4.63 3.01
N ALA A 79 -12.83 -4.49 2.16
CA ALA A 79 -13.26 -3.18 1.69
C ALA A 79 -13.72 -2.33 2.88
N LEU A 80 -13.03 -1.22 3.09
CA LEU A 80 -13.43 -0.22 4.07
C LEU A 80 -14.67 0.53 3.58
N THR A 81 -15.52 0.94 4.51
CA THR A 81 -16.65 1.84 4.25
C THR A 81 -16.29 3.24 4.72
N LYS A 82 -17.11 4.23 4.37
CA LYS A 82 -16.91 5.60 4.88
C LYS A 82 -16.98 5.67 6.40
N SER A 83 -17.89 4.92 7.03
CA SER A 83 -18.01 4.88 8.49
C SER A 83 -16.79 4.23 9.14
N ASP A 84 -16.21 3.21 8.52
CA ASP A 84 -14.97 2.62 9.04
C ASP A 84 -13.84 3.64 9.03
N ILE A 85 -13.69 4.38 7.93
CA ILE A 85 -12.63 5.39 7.78
C ILE A 85 -12.78 6.52 8.80
N MET A 86 -14.01 6.89 9.16
CA MET A 86 -14.29 7.85 10.24
C MET A 86 -14.04 7.31 11.65
N ALA A 87 -14.09 5.99 11.81
CA ALA A 87 -13.87 5.33 13.09
C ALA A 87 -12.41 4.91 13.31
N LEU A 88 -11.58 4.94 12.26
CA LEU A 88 -10.16 4.61 12.35
C LEU A 88 -9.42 5.59 13.27
N ASN A 89 -8.44 5.05 13.99
CA ASN A 89 -7.45 5.89 14.65
C ASN A 89 -6.71 6.74 13.60
N PRO A 90 -6.44 8.03 13.87
CA PRO A 90 -5.69 8.89 12.94
C PRO A 90 -4.35 8.31 12.47
N ALA A 91 -3.62 7.60 13.34
CA ALA A 91 -2.35 6.97 12.97
C ALA A 91 -2.54 5.84 11.95
N ASP A 92 -3.56 5.00 12.15
CA ASP A 92 -3.91 3.91 11.24
C ASP A 92 -4.38 4.45 9.88
N LEU A 93 -5.20 5.51 9.88
CA LEU A 93 -5.63 6.19 8.66
C LEU A 93 -4.44 6.75 7.88
N TYR A 94 -3.48 7.36 8.57
CA TYR A 94 -2.25 7.88 7.97
C TYR A 94 -1.39 6.75 7.38
N ARG A 95 -1.23 5.61 8.08
CA ARG A 95 -0.47 4.46 7.55
C ARG A 95 -1.10 3.92 6.27
N LEU A 96 -2.43 3.82 6.22
CA LEU A 96 -3.16 3.43 5.00
C LEU A 96 -2.98 4.45 3.87
N SER A 97 -2.95 5.76 4.17
CA SER A 97 -2.74 6.79 3.16
C SER A 97 -1.33 6.73 2.58
N VAL A 98 -0.31 6.50 3.41
CA VAL A 98 1.09 6.36 2.98
C VAL A 98 1.25 5.20 1.99
N GLU A 99 0.66 4.03 2.28
CA GLU A 99 0.72 2.89 1.35
C GLU A 99 -0.02 3.16 0.04
N LEU A 100 -1.17 3.83 0.09
CA LEU A 100 -1.88 4.26 -1.11
C LEU A 100 -1.03 5.23 -1.95
N ILE A 101 -0.47 6.26 -1.31
CA ILE A 101 0.36 7.27 -1.96
C ILE A 101 1.59 6.64 -2.58
N TYR A 102 2.26 5.70 -1.88
CA TYR A 102 3.38 4.95 -2.42
C TYR A 102 3.04 4.34 -3.78
N PHE A 103 1.87 3.73 -3.94
CA PHE A 103 1.46 3.16 -5.23
C PHE A 103 1.28 4.20 -6.35
N LEU A 104 0.96 5.45 -6.00
CA LEU A 104 0.78 6.56 -6.94
C LEU A 104 2.11 7.18 -7.39
N LEU A 105 3.20 6.97 -6.63
CA LEU A 105 4.50 7.57 -6.96
C LEU A 105 5.13 6.95 -8.22
N PRO A 106 5.75 7.78 -9.09
CA PRO A 106 6.58 7.29 -10.19
C PRO A 106 7.76 6.45 -9.68
N LYS A 107 8.24 5.53 -10.52
CA LYS A 107 9.39 4.66 -10.18
C LYS A 107 10.62 5.42 -9.69
N SER A 108 10.90 6.59 -10.29
CA SER A 108 12.05 7.43 -9.93
C SER A 108 11.96 8.04 -8.53
N VAL A 109 10.76 8.15 -7.94
CA VAL A 109 10.55 8.78 -6.62
C VAL A 109 10.46 7.72 -5.52
N LYS A 110 10.05 6.50 -5.85
CA LYS A 110 9.90 5.38 -4.89
C LYS A 110 11.21 4.98 -4.23
N SER A 111 12.34 5.03 -4.93
CA SER A 111 13.66 4.72 -4.36
C SER A 111 14.06 5.62 -3.18
N SER A 112 13.44 6.79 -3.04
CA SER A 112 13.62 7.70 -1.89
C SER A 112 12.47 7.66 -0.88
N PHE A 113 11.39 6.94 -1.18
CA PHE A 113 10.18 6.87 -0.37
C PHE A 113 9.94 5.40 -0.01
N GLN A 114 10.65 4.91 1.00
CA GLN A 114 10.41 3.60 1.59
C GLN A 114 9.51 3.81 2.81
N PRO A 115 8.24 3.37 2.81
CA PRO A 115 7.43 3.39 4.01
C PRO A 115 8.02 2.41 5.04
N ASP A 116 8.14 2.87 6.29
CA ASP A 116 8.66 2.10 7.44
C ASP A 116 7.75 0.92 7.82
#